data_AF-A0A8D8I4H3-F1
#
_entry.id   AF-A0A8D8I4H3-F1
#
_cell.length_a   1.000
_cell.length_b   1.000
_cell.length_c   1.000
_cell.angle_alpha   90.00
_cell.angle_beta   90.00
_cell.angle_gamma   90.00
#
_symmetry.space_group_name_H-M   'P 1'
#
loop_
_entity.id
_entity.type
_entity.pdbx_description
1 polymer ?
#
loop_
_entity_poly.entity_id
_entity_poly.type
_entity_poly.pdbx_seq_one_letter_code
_entity_poly.pdbx_strand_id
1 'polypeptide(L)'
;TERKMMFVVVLACLLAAALAEEGSPKCTPSPTTASGSQARAGPYCSGDLIFEDNFNHLDFEKWEHENTLAGGGNWEFQWYTNNRANSYCENGIFYIRPTAVADDTGEDFLSSGTLNIHGGQPADLCTGPFF
;
A
#
# COMPACT_ATOMS: atom_id res chain seq x y z
N THR A 1 -37.21 -51.73 -8.55
CA THR A 1 -36.69 -50.70 -9.48
C THR A 1 -35.92 -49.60 -8.76
N GLU A 2 -36.38 -49.15 -7.59
CA GLU A 2 -35.78 -48.03 -6.85
C GLU A 2 -34.36 -48.24 -6.33
N ARG A 3 -34.02 -49.44 -5.82
CA ARG A 3 -32.65 -49.75 -5.37
C ARG A 3 -31.60 -49.65 -6.48
N LYS A 4 -31.95 -50.02 -7.72
CA LYS A 4 -31.05 -49.89 -8.87
C LYS A 4 -30.86 -48.43 -9.26
N MET A 5 -31.92 -47.63 -9.19
CA MET A 5 -31.88 -46.20 -9.48
C MET A 5 -31.04 -45.44 -8.44
N MET A 6 -31.19 -45.78 -7.15
CA MET A 6 -30.40 -45.21 -6.07
C MET A 6 -28.91 -45.56 -6.20
N PHE A 7 -28.58 -46.80 -6.56
CA PHE A 7 -27.19 -47.21 -6.81
C PHE A 7 -26.56 -46.47 -8.00
N VAL A 8 -27.31 -46.27 -9.09
CA VAL A 8 -26.82 -45.53 -10.27
C VAL A 8 -26.60 -44.05 -9.96
N VAL A 9 -27.50 -43.42 -9.19
CA VAL A 9 -27.35 -42.02 -8.77
C VAL A 9 -26.15 -41.84 -7.85
N VAL A 10 -25.96 -42.73 -6.87
CA VAL A 10 -24.80 -42.68 -5.96
C VAL A 10 -23.50 -42.88 -6.73
N LEU A 11 -23.44 -43.83 -7.67
CA LEU A 11 -22.25 -44.07 -8.48
C LEU A 11 -21.94 -42.86 -9.38
N ALA A 12 -22.97 -42.25 -9.98
CA ALA A 12 -22.82 -41.04 -10.80
C ALA A 12 -22.34 -39.83 -9.97
N CYS A 13 -22.84 -39.65 -8.74
CA CYS A 13 -22.35 -38.60 -7.83
C CYS A 13 -20.90 -38.83 -7.40
N LEU A 14 -20.50 -40.08 -7.13
CA LEU A 14 -19.11 -40.42 -6.79
C LEU A 14 -18.15 -40.19 -7.96
N LEU A 15 -18.57 -40.52 -9.19
CA LEU A 15 -17.82 -40.21 -10.41
C LEU A 15 -17.71 -38.70 -10.66
N ALA A 16 -18.78 -37.93 -10.44
CA ALA A 16 -18.74 -36.48 -10.55
C ALA A 16 -17.82 -35.84 -9.51
N ALA A 17 -17.81 -36.33 -8.26
CA ALA A 17 -16.91 -35.87 -7.22
C ALA A 17 -15.44 -36.23 -7.48
N ALA A 18 -15.17 -37.39 -8.09
CA ALA A 18 -13.81 -37.80 -8.46
C ALA A 18 -13.24 -37.05 -9.68
N LEU A 19 -14.11 -36.49 -10.54
CA LEU A 19 -13.72 -35.64 -11.67
C LEU A 19 -13.62 -34.16 -11.30
N ALA A 20 -14.17 -33.77 -10.14
CA ALA A 20 -14.00 -32.45 -9.56
C ALA A 20 -12.69 -32.37 -8.76
N GLU A 21 -11.56 -32.68 -9.40
CA GLU A 21 -10.29 -32.09 -8.96
C GLU A 21 -10.25 -30.68 -9.53
N GLU A 22 -10.76 -29.72 -8.76
CA GLU A 22 -10.45 -28.31 -8.93
C GLU A 22 -8.93 -28.17 -8.74
N GLY A 23 -8.20 -28.24 -9.85
CA GLY A 23 -6.75 -28.13 -9.86
C GLY A 23 -6.36 -26.75 -9.38
N SER A 24 -5.97 -26.64 -8.10
CA SER A 24 -5.23 -25.49 -7.60
C SER A 24 -4.10 -25.18 -8.58
N PRO A 25 -3.95 -23.92 -9.04
CA PRO A 25 -2.90 -23.58 -9.99
C PRO A 25 -1.55 -24.03 -9.41
N LYS A 26 -0.84 -24.89 -10.14
CA LYS A 26 0.47 -25.38 -9.71
C LYS A 26 1.39 -24.17 -9.53
N CYS A 27 1.83 -23.95 -8.30
CA CYS A 27 2.76 -22.89 -7.96
C CYS A 27 4.04 -23.03 -8.78
N THR A 28 4.27 -22.10 -9.71
CA THR A 28 5.58 -21.93 -10.35
C THR A 28 6.36 -20.95 -9.50
N PRO A 29 7.48 -21.34 -8.87
CA PRO A 29 8.22 -20.46 -7.96
C PRO A 29 8.62 -19.14 -8.62
N SER A 30 8.45 -18.03 -7.90
CA SER A 30 8.91 -16.71 -8.33
C SER A 30 10.33 -16.43 -7.80
N PRO A 31 11.19 -15.70 -8.54
CA PRO A 31 12.42 -15.14 -7.98
C PRO A 31 12.16 -14.00 -6.97
N THR A 32 10.94 -13.44 -6.94
CA THR A 32 10.59 -12.35 -6.02
C THR A 32 10.48 -12.83 -4.58
N THR A 33 11.11 -12.09 -3.67
CA THR A 33 11.02 -12.30 -2.22
C THR A 33 10.43 -11.07 -1.54
N ALA A 34 9.63 -11.26 -0.50
CA ALA A 34 9.16 -10.18 0.37
C ALA A 34 9.39 -10.54 1.84
N SER A 35 9.66 -9.51 2.64
CA SER A 35 10.01 -9.57 4.06
C SER A 35 9.38 -8.41 4.81
N GLY A 36 9.26 -8.52 6.13
CA GLY A 36 8.60 -7.53 6.99
C GLY A 36 7.51 -8.19 7.82
N SER A 37 7.00 -7.48 8.83
CA SER A 37 5.94 -7.97 9.72
C SER A 37 4.63 -8.27 8.99
N GLN A 38 4.35 -7.51 7.92
CA GLN A 38 3.13 -7.64 7.12
C GLN A 38 3.28 -8.56 5.89
N ALA A 39 4.49 -9.07 5.62
CA ALA A 39 4.72 -9.95 4.48
C ALA A 39 4.36 -11.41 4.81
N ARG A 40 3.66 -12.09 3.89
CA ARG A 40 3.35 -13.53 4.02
C ARG A 40 4.64 -14.37 4.09
N ALA A 41 4.62 -15.48 4.82
CA ALA A 41 5.72 -16.45 4.70
C ALA A 41 5.73 -17.08 3.29
N GLY A 42 6.90 -17.06 2.64
CA GLY A 42 7.11 -17.71 1.35
C GLY A 42 7.02 -19.25 1.42
N PRO A 43 7.11 -19.96 0.27
CA PRO A 43 7.49 -19.44 -1.05
C PRO A 43 6.38 -18.66 -1.77
N TYR A 44 6.79 -17.77 -2.67
CA TYR A 44 5.90 -17.00 -3.56
C TYR A 44 5.86 -17.63 -4.94
N CYS A 45 4.67 -17.70 -5.53
CA CYS A 45 4.46 -18.18 -6.87
C CYS A 45 4.48 -17.01 -7.87
N SER A 46 4.83 -17.29 -9.13
CA SER A 46 4.73 -16.32 -10.21
C SER A 46 3.27 -15.88 -10.37
N GLY A 47 3.02 -14.57 -10.28
CA GLY A 47 1.68 -13.99 -10.30
C GLY A 47 1.05 -13.74 -8.93
N ASP A 48 1.70 -14.15 -7.83
CA ASP A 48 1.22 -13.83 -6.48
C ASP A 48 1.23 -12.31 -6.23
N LEU A 49 0.15 -11.81 -5.61
CA LEU A 49 0.14 -10.48 -5.00
C LEU A 49 0.91 -10.53 -3.68
N ILE A 50 1.99 -9.76 -3.59
CA ILE A 50 2.90 -9.77 -2.42
C ILE A 50 2.83 -8.50 -1.56
N PHE A 51 2.19 -7.45 -2.07
CA PHE A 51 1.95 -6.19 -1.37
C PHE A 51 0.74 -5.50 -2.00
N GLU A 52 -0.16 -5.01 -1.17
CA GLU A 52 -1.27 -4.17 -1.60
C GLU A 52 -1.63 -3.15 -0.53
N ASP A 53 -2.18 -2.03 -1.01
CA ASP A 53 -2.90 -1.09 -0.18
C ASP A 53 -4.14 -0.61 -0.93
N ASN A 54 -5.27 -0.63 -0.24
CA ASN A 54 -6.56 -0.19 -0.77
C ASN A 54 -6.92 1.21 -0.28
N PHE A 55 -6.02 1.87 0.47
CA PHE A 55 -6.14 3.28 0.86
C PHE A 55 -7.47 3.61 1.55
N ASN A 56 -7.92 2.71 2.43
CA ASN A 56 -9.02 2.99 3.35
C ASN A 56 -8.59 4.03 4.41
N HIS A 57 -7.30 4.05 4.74
CA HIS A 57 -6.59 5.05 5.52
C HIS A 57 -5.12 5.02 5.10
N LEU A 58 -4.34 6.01 5.54
CA LEU A 58 -2.90 6.03 5.31
C LEU A 58 -2.19 5.25 6.43
N ASP A 59 -1.68 4.06 6.09
CA ASP A 59 -1.05 3.12 7.02
C ASP A 59 0.46 3.42 7.18
N PHE A 60 0.87 3.89 8.37
CA PHE A 60 2.26 4.23 8.67
C PHE A 60 3.16 3.03 8.97
N GLU A 61 2.64 1.80 8.97
CA GLU A 61 3.49 0.60 8.91
C GLU A 61 3.90 0.25 7.47
N LYS A 62 3.22 0.83 6.47
CA LYS A 62 3.49 0.60 5.04
C LYS A 62 4.14 1.81 4.38
N TRP A 63 3.76 3.01 4.78
CA TRP A 63 4.17 4.25 4.13
C TRP A 63 4.85 5.18 5.13
N GLU A 64 5.94 5.80 4.68
CA GLU A 64 6.61 6.88 5.40
C GLU A 64 6.60 8.14 4.53
N HIS A 65 6.43 9.30 5.15
CA HIS A 65 6.50 10.58 4.46
C HIS A 65 7.94 11.06 4.34
N GLU A 66 8.26 11.64 3.19
CA GLU A 66 9.38 12.55 3.13
C GLU A 66 8.99 13.90 3.74
N ASN A 67 9.88 14.44 4.58
CA ASN A 67 9.80 15.81 5.07
C ASN A 67 11.06 16.56 4.64
N THR A 68 10.96 17.34 3.56
CA THR A 68 12.14 17.96 2.93
C THR A 68 11.78 19.13 2.02
N LEU A 69 12.78 20.01 1.85
CA LEU A 69 12.82 21.11 0.88
C LEU A 69 14.08 21.03 0.00
N ALA A 70 14.73 19.86 -0.06
CA ALA A 70 15.98 19.67 -0.77
C ALA A 70 15.89 19.72 -2.30
N GLY A 71 14.68 19.83 -2.86
CA GLY A 71 14.45 19.97 -4.30
C GLY A 71 14.64 18.69 -5.12
N GLY A 72 14.81 17.52 -4.48
CA GLY A 72 14.74 16.19 -5.11
C GLY A 72 15.75 15.94 -6.25
N GLY A 73 16.82 16.74 -6.33
CA GLY A 73 17.77 16.72 -7.45
C GLY A 73 17.30 17.44 -8.72
N ASN A 74 16.08 17.97 -8.74
CA ASN A 74 15.46 18.66 -9.87
C ASN A 74 15.20 20.16 -9.63
N TRP A 75 15.74 20.73 -8.54
CA TRP A 75 15.51 22.13 -8.16
C TRP A 75 14.02 22.46 -7.93
N GLU A 76 13.29 21.48 -7.42
CA GLU A 76 11.90 21.63 -7.01
C GLU A 76 11.77 22.56 -5.80
N PHE A 77 10.66 23.31 -5.71
CA PHE A 77 10.48 24.35 -4.69
C PHE A 77 9.47 23.97 -3.60
N GLN A 78 8.67 22.93 -3.82
CA GLN A 78 7.64 22.52 -2.89
C GLN A 78 8.23 21.88 -1.63
N TRP A 79 7.55 22.10 -0.51
CA TRP A 79 7.85 21.44 0.75
C TRP A 79 7.06 20.13 0.82
N TYR A 80 7.76 18.99 0.84
CA TYR A 80 7.14 17.71 1.18
C TYR A 80 6.98 17.61 2.70
N THR A 81 5.80 17.23 3.16
CA THR A 81 5.46 17.24 4.58
C THR A 81 4.41 16.17 4.92
N ASN A 82 4.36 15.77 6.19
CA ASN A 82 3.37 14.87 6.76
C ASN A 82 2.10 15.62 7.18
N ASN A 83 1.49 16.38 6.27
CA ASN A 83 0.24 17.12 6.54
C ASN A 83 -0.94 16.46 5.82
N ARG A 84 -2.07 16.30 6.53
CA ARG A 84 -3.32 15.73 6.00
C ARG A 84 -4.02 16.65 5.00
N ALA A 85 -3.66 17.94 4.95
CA ALA A 85 -4.07 18.82 3.85
C ALA A 85 -3.42 18.44 2.51
N ASN A 86 -2.25 17.77 2.56
CA ASN A 86 -1.45 17.39 1.40
C ASN A 86 -1.51 15.91 1.05
N SER A 87 -1.73 15.05 2.04
CA SER A 87 -1.72 13.60 1.85
C SER A 87 -2.78 12.94 2.73
N TYR A 88 -3.79 12.37 2.11
CA TYR A 88 -4.92 11.77 2.83
C TYR A 88 -5.61 10.70 1.99
N CYS A 89 -6.31 9.79 2.68
CA CYS A 89 -7.10 8.76 2.04
C CYS A 89 -8.58 9.09 2.19
N GLU A 90 -9.34 9.04 1.10
CA GLU A 90 -10.78 9.23 1.10
C GLU A 90 -11.42 8.32 0.05
N ASN A 91 -12.45 7.57 0.44
CA ASN A 91 -13.19 6.65 -0.43
C ASN A 91 -12.30 5.64 -1.20
N GLY A 92 -11.26 5.10 -0.54
CA GLY A 92 -10.34 4.12 -1.14
C GLY A 92 -9.33 4.73 -2.11
N ILE A 93 -9.17 6.06 -2.11
CA ILE A 93 -8.22 6.77 -2.97
C ILE A 93 -7.23 7.51 -2.08
N PHE A 94 -5.94 7.35 -2.39
CA PHE A 94 -4.89 8.18 -1.81
C PHE A 94 -4.72 9.47 -2.62
N TYR A 95 -5.00 10.60 -1.98
CA TYR A 95 -4.83 11.93 -2.54
C TYR A 95 -3.48 12.49 -2.13
N ILE A 96 -2.74 12.96 -3.13
CA ILE A 96 -1.56 13.82 -2.96
C ILE A 96 -1.94 15.18 -3.56
N ARG A 97 -2.08 16.19 -2.70
CA ARG A 97 -2.65 17.48 -3.05
C ARG A 97 -1.67 18.61 -2.71
N PRO A 98 -1.25 19.43 -3.68
CA PRO A 98 -0.52 20.64 -3.38
C PRO A 98 -1.43 21.66 -2.69
N THR A 99 -0.89 22.35 -1.69
CA THR A 99 -1.53 23.50 -1.02
C THR A 99 -0.54 24.66 -0.98
N ALA A 100 -1.05 25.88 -0.86
CA ALA A 100 -0.17 27.04 -0.64
C ALA A 100 0.21 27.08 0.84
N VAL A 101 1.49 27.26 1.16
CA VAL A 101 1.92 27.36 2.58
C VAL A 101 1.26 28.56 3.28
N ALA A 102 0.97 29.63 2.52
CA ALA A 102 0.26 30.81 3.01
C ALA A 102 -1.18 30.53 3.47
N ASP A 103 -1.81 29.44 3.00
CA ASP A 103 -3.15 29.04 3.49
C ASP A 103 -3.08 28.65 4.99
N ASP A 104 -1.94 28.11 5.44
CA ASP A 104 -1.73 27.66 6.82
C ASP A 104 -1.01 28.72 7.68
N THR A 105 -0.09 29.48 7.09
CA THR A 105 0.81 30.38 7.84
C THR A 105 0.60 31.87 7.56
N GLY A 106 -0.22 32.23 6.57
CA GLY A 106 -0.42 33.59 6.09
C GLY A 106 0.65 34.08 5.10
N GLU A 107 0.30 35.06 4.27
CA GLU A 107 1.18 35.62 3.23
C GLU A 107 2.50 36.21 3.79
N ASP A 108 2.46 36.82 4.98
CA ASP A 108 3.65 37.43 5.59
C ASP A 108 4.76 36.40 5.88
N PHE A 109 4.38 35.14 6.10
CA PHE A 109 5.31 34.03 6.34
C PHE A 109 6.23 33.77 5.14
N LEU A 110 5.76 34.02 3.91
CA LEU A 110 6.56 33.81 2.70
C LEU A 110 7.81 34.71 2.66
N SER A 111 7.75 35.85 3.34
CA SER A 111 8.82 36.87 3.31
C SER A 111 9.71 36.87 4.54
N SER A 112 9.20 36.43 5.69
CA SER A 112 9.87 36.58 6.99
C SER A 112 9.70 35.40 7.94
N GLY A 113 9.00 34.35 7.49
CA GLY A 113 8.77 33.14 8.27
C GLY A 113 10.03 32.31 8.43
N THR A 114 10.12 31.63 9.59
CA THR A 114 11.11 30.58 9.81
C THR A 114 10.40 29.24 9.77
N LEU A 115 10.78 28.39 8.82
CA LEU A 115 10.27 27.03 8.72
C LEU A 115 11.24 26.06 9.39
N ASN A 116 10.77 25.32 10.39
CA ASN A 116 11.52 24.24 11.02
C ASN A 116 11.03 22.88 10.49
N ILE A 117 11.81 22.28 9.59
CA ILE A 117 11.49 20.97 8.99
C ILE A 117 12.03 19.78 9.78
N HIS A 118 12.67 20.01 10.93
CA HIS A 118 13.16 18.92 11.78
C HIS A 118 12.10 18.38 12.74
N GLY A 119 10.91 18.98 12.76
CA GLY A 119 9.76 18.48 13.52
C GLY A 119 10.02 18.30 15.02
N GLY A 120 9.06 17.67 15.70
CA GLY A 120 9.18 17.30 17.13
C GLY A 120 8.92 15.83 17.40
N GLN A 121 8.59 15.04 16.38
CA GLN A 121 8.23 13.62 16.44
C GLN A 121 8.92 12.86 15.30
N PRO A 122 9.16 11.54 15.43
CA PRO A 122 9.89 10.76 14.42
C PRO A 122 9.35 10.91 12.99
N ALA A 123 8.02 10.94 12.83
CA ALA A 123 7.35 11.04 11.53
C ALA A 123 7.41 12.45 10.90
N ASP A 124 7.93 13.44 11.63
CA ASP A 124 8.10 14.82 11.18
C ASP A 124 9.58 15.22 11.10
N LEU A 125 10.50 14.28 11.33
CA LEU A 125 11.92 14.53 11.19
C LEU A 125 12.25 14.78 9.71
N CYS A 126 13.17 15.72 9.46
CA CYS A 126 13.69 15.94 8.12
C CYS A 126 14.30 14.65 7.58
N THR A 127 13.81 14.19 6.44
CA THR A 127 14.29 12.94 5.81
C THR A 127 15.52 13.16 4.93
N GLY A 128 15.81 14.42 4.57
CA GLY A 128 16.98 14.83 3.79
C GLY A 128 17.84 15.89 4.49
N PRO A 129 18.42 15.61 5.68
CA PRO A 129 19.22 16.60 6.44
C PRO A 129 20.62 16.84 5.85
N PHE A 130 20.93 16.27 4.69
CA PHE A 130 22.29 16.21 4.14
C PHE A 130 22.74 17.46 3.38
N PHE A 131 22.00 18.57 3.53
CA PHE A 131 22.31 19.86 2.92
C PHE A 131 22.31 20.95 3.98
#